data_AF-A0A540K9Y4-F1
#
_entry.id   AF-A0A540K9Y4-F1
#
_cell.length_a   1.000
_cell.length_b   1.000
_cell.length_c   1.000
_cell.angle_alpha   90.00
_cell.angle_beta   90.00
_cell.angle_gamma   90.00
#
_symmetry.space_group_name_H-M   'P 1'
#
loop_
_entity.id
_entity.type
_entity.pdbx_description
1 polymer ?
#
loop_
_entity_poly.entity_id
_entity_poly.type
_entity_poly.pdbx_seq_one_letter_code
_entity_poly.pdbx_strand_id
1 'polypeptide(L)'
;MEAKDGTSNPSSSTKKKSRKPKYSKFTQQELPACKPILTPASVILIFVAIGIVFIPIGLASLFASERVVEIVHHYDKDCIPLKYADNMLAYIQSSKTNKTCIRRLTIPKQMKSPVYIYYQLDHFYQNHRRYVKSRSDKQLRSKSNENKTDDCAPERYTTKGVIVPCGLVAWSLFNDTYKFSVNNKQLGVSKKDITWKSDQKNKFGSDVYPKNFQSEGLIGGAKLNSSIPHCQLSENCTGE
;
A
#
# COMPACT_ATOMS: atom_id res chain seq x y z
N MET A 1 6.82 -35.61 -95.01
CA MET A 1 7.94 -36.56 -94.98
C MET A 1 8.96 -36.04 -93.99
N GLU A 2 9.24 -36.86 -92.99
CA GLU A 2 10.12 -36.62 -91.83
C GLU A 2 11.62 -36.68 -92.19
N ALA A 3 12.45 -36.02 -91.37
CA ALA A 3 13.62 -36.54 -90.63
C ALA A 3 14.42 -35.34 -90.03
N LYS A 4 14.51 -35.14 -88.70
CA LYS A 4 15.57 -35.58 -87.72
C LYS A 4 17.00 -35.19 -88.14
N ASP A 5 17.90 -34.63 -87.32
CA ASP A 5 18.22 -34.84 -85.89
C ASP A 5 19.18 -33.70 -85.40
N GLY A 6 19.37 -33.53 -84.08
CA GLY A 6 20.47 -32.66 -83.58
C GLY A 6 20.35 -32.06 -82.17
N THR A 7 20.53 -32.88 -81.14
CA THR A 7 20.75 -32.59 -79.71
C THR A 7 21.67 -31.39 -79.37
N SER A 8 21.28 -30.57 -78.38
CA SER A 8 22.22 -30.03 -77.37
C SER A 8 21.51 -29.59 -76.07
N ASN A 9 21.86 -30.24 -74.97
CA ASN A 9 21.59 -29.79 -73.59
C ASN A 9 22.33 -28.47 -73.30
N PRO A 10 21.79 -27.56 -72.48
CA PRO A 10 22.61 -26.70 -71.65
C PRO A 10 22.44 -27.12 -70.18
N SER A 11 23.46 -27.84 -69.72
CA SER A 11 24.13 -27.69 -68.43
C SER A 11 23.41 -26.88 -67.35
N SER A 12 23.17 -27.56 -66.23
CA SER A 12 22.93 -27.02 -64.90
C SER A 12 23.87 -25.85 -64.57
N SER A 13 23.33 -24.62 -64.60
CA SER A 13 24.02 -23.46 -64.04
C SER A 13 24.04 -23.57 -62.52
N THR A 14 25.21 -23.81 -61.96
CA THR A 14 25.45 -23.79 -60.52
C THR A 14 25.17 -22.37 -60.02
N LYS A 15 24.02 -22.16 -59.35
CA LYS A 15 23.67 -20.87 -58.75
C LYS A 15 24.75 -20.49 -57.74
N LYS A 16 25.59 -19.50 -58.07
CA LYS A 16 26.56 -18.90 -57.14
C LYS A 16 25.83 -18.50 -55.85
N LYS A 17 26.22 -19.07 -54.70
CA LYS A 17 25.71 -18.66 -53.39
C LYS A 17 26.14 -17.22 -53.13
N SER A 18 25.22 -16.29 -53.35
CA SER A 18 25.44 -14.87 -53.05
C SER A 18 25.49 -14.68 -51.54
N ARG A 19 26.57 -14.05 -51.05
CA ARG A 19 26.67 -13.58 -49.66
C ARG A 19 25.95 -12.24 -49.44
N LYS A 20 25.27 -11.72 -50.46
CA LYS A 20 24.56 -10.44 -50.37
C LYS A 20 23.36 -10.60 -49.44
N PRO A 21 23.27 -9.82 -48.35
CA PRO A 21 22.13 -9.85 -47.46
C PRO A 21 20.86 -9.46 -48.21
N LYS A 22 19.73 -10.04 -47.80
CA LYS A 22 18.42 -9.75 -48.40
C LYS A 22 18.08 -8.27 -48.20
N TYR A 23 17.82 -7.56 -49.29
CA TYR A 23 17.48 -6.15 -49.25
C TYR A 23 16.07 -5.97 -48.65
N SER A 24 15.99 -5.17 -47.60
CA SER A 24 14.76 -4.67 -46.97
C SER A 24 15.09 -3.31 -46.35
N LYS A 25 14.14 -2.38 -46.31
CA LYS A 25 14.31 -1.09 -45.64
C LYS A 25 14.74 -1.25 -44.18
N PHE A 26 14.34 -2.35 -43.53
CA PHE A 26 14.79 -2.69 -42.18
C PHE A 26 16.26 -3.16 -42.16
N THR A 27 16.67 -4.07 -43.05
CA THR A 27 18.05 -4.60 -43.08
C THR A 27 19.08 -3.58 -43.55
N GLN A 28 18.64 -2.55 -44.28
CA GLN A 28 19.47 -1.42 -44.74
C GLN A 28 19.38 -0.19 -43.83
N GLN A 29 18.56 -0.24 -42.78
CA GLN A 29 18.32 0.88 -41.85
C GLN A 29 17.78 2.15 -42.55
N GLU A 30 16.99 1.96 -43.62
CA GLU A 30 16.35 3.01 -44.43
C GLU A 30 14.85 3.16 -44.08
N LEU A 31 14.47 2.81 -42.85
CA LEU A 31 13.10 3.04 -42.39
C LEU A 31 12.80 4.54 -42.30
N PRO A 32 11.57 4.97 -42.65
CA PRO A 32 11.17 6.37 -42.48
C PRO A 32 11.21 6.71 -40.99
N ALA A 33 12.02 7.70 -40.63
CA ALA A 33 12.14 8.20 -39.27
C ALA A 33 11.95 9.71 -39.27
N CYS A 34 11.11 10.21 -38.37
CA CYS A 34 11.09 11.63 -38.05
C CYS A 34 12.30 11.94 -37.17
N LYS A 35 13.15 12.87 -37.60
CA LYS A 35 14.33 13.32 -36.85
C LYS A 35 14.12 14.77 -36.43
N PRO A 36 13.37 15.02 -35.33
CA PRO A 36 13.10 16.39 -34.91
C PRO A 36 14.41 17.04 -34.44
N ILE A 37 14.79 18.14 -35.09
CA ILE A 37 15.91 18.98 -34.65
C ILE A 37 15.31 20.05 -33.74
N LEU A 38 15.60 19.96 -32.44
CA LEU A 38 15.12 20.91 -31.44
C LEU A 38 15.90 22.22 -31.56
N THR A 39 15.31 23.21 -32.23
CA THR A 39 15.87 24.56 -32.27
C THR A 39 15.60 25.30 -30.96
N PRO A 40 16.46 26.25 -30.54
CA PRO A 40 16.23 27.02 -29.32
C PRO A 40 14.86 27.70 -29.27
N ALA A 41 14.36 28.23 -30.39
CA ALA A 41 13.05 28.87 -30.47
C ALA A 41 11.89 27.89 -30.20
N SER A 42 11.94 26.68 -30.77
CA SER A 42 10.94 25.64 -30.53
C SER A 42 10.93 25.21 -29.07
N VAL A 43 12.11 25.08 -28.45
CA VAL A 43 12.23 24.70 -27.03
C VAL A 43 11.68 25.79 -26.11
N ILE A 44 11.98 27.07 -26.38
CA ILE A 44 11.43 28.21 -25.62
C ILE A 44 9.90 28.20 -25.68
N LEU A 45 9.31 28.01 -26.88
CA LEU A 45 7.86 27.97 -27.04
C LEU A 45 7.22 26.83 -26.22
N ILE A 46 7.82 25.64 -26.24
CA ILE A 46 7.36 24.49 -25.45
C ILE A 46 7.42 24.80 -23.96
N PHE A 47 8.52 25.37 -23.46
CA PHE A 47 8.63 25.72 -22.04
C PHE A 47 7.64 26.81 -21.63
N VAL A 48 7.40 27.81 -22.47
CA VAL A 48 6.38 28.83 -22.22
C VAL A 48 4.98 28.20 -22.16
N ALA A 49 4.66 27.30 -23.08
CA ALA A 49 3.38 26.59 -23.07
C ALA A 49 3.20 25.73 -21.81
N ILE A 50 4.23 24.99 -21.40
CA ILE A 50 4.22 24.23 -20.15
C ILE A 50 4.03 25.17 -18.94
N GLY A 51 4.72 26.31 -18.92
CA GLY A 51 4.57 27.31 -17.87
C GLY A 51 3.15 27.86 -17.77
N ILE A 52 2.54 28.24 -18.90
CA ILE A 52 1.16 28.73 -18.96
C ILE A 52 0.16 27.69 -18.42
N VAL A 53 0.42 26.40 -18.60
CA VAL A 53 -0.45 25.33 -18.06
C VAL A 53 -0.15 25.03 -16.59
N PHE A 54 1.13 24.94 -16.19
CA PHE A 54 1.50 24.49 -14.85
C PHE A 54 1.40 25.60 -13.80
N ILE A 55 1.55 26.87 -14.16
CA ILE A 55 1.36 27.99 -13.22
C ILE A 55 -0.07 28.02 -12.64
N PRO A 56 -1.15 28.04 -13.44
CA PRO A 56 -2.50 28.05 -12.88
C PRO A 56 -2.84 26.77 -12.12
N ILE A 57 -2.36 25.60 -12.58
CA ILE A 57 -2.53 24.34 -11.85
C ILE A 57 -1.82 24.39 -10.49
N GLY A 58 -0.60 24.92 -10.45
CA GLY A 58 0.18 25.11 -9.23
C GLY A 58 -0.50 26.06 -8.26
N LEU A 59 -0.98 27.21 -8.74
CA LEU A 59 -1.72 28.18 -7.92
C LEU A 59 -3.02 27.60 -7.36
N ALA A 60 -3.79 26.89 -8.19
CA ALA A 60 -5.02 26.22 -7.75
C ALA A 60 -4.73 25.14 -6.70
N SER A 61 -3.67 24.35 -6.89
CA SER A 61 -3.25 23.30 -5.95
C SER A 61 -2.75 23.88 -4.62
N LEU A 62 -1.94 24.95 -4.67
CA LEU A 62 -1.47 25.66 -3.48
C LEU A 62 -2.63 26.23 -2.68
N PHE A 63 -3.55 26.91 -3.35
CA PHE A 63 -4.74 27.48 -2.72
C PHE A 63 -5.65 26.41 -2.10
N ALA A 64 -5.78 25.25 -2.76
CA ALA A 64 -6.50 24.12 -2.20
C ALA A 64 -5.77 23.56 -0.95
N SER A 65 -4.45 23.49 -0.98
CA SER A 65 -3.62 22.98 0.13
C SER A 65 -3.67 23.90 1.36
N GLU A 66 -3.58 25.23 1.19
CA GLU A 66 -3.62 26.18 2.31
C GLU A 66 -4.97 26.24 3.03
N ARG A 67 -6.03 25.76 2.38
CA ARG A 67 -7.38 25.66 2.97
C ARG A 67 -7.55 24.46 3.88
N VAL A 68 -6.65 23.49 3.83
CA VAL A 68 -6.70 22.30 4.70
C VAL A 68 -6.32 22.73 6.11
N VAL A 69 -7.19 22.40 7.07
CA VAL A 69 -6.92 22.61 8.50
C VAL A 69 -6.45 21.27 9.06
N GLU A 70 -5.21 21.22 9.52
CA GLU A 70 -4.60 20.04 10.13
C GLU A 70 -4.14 20.37 11.55
N ILE A 71 -4.35 19.43 12.48
CA ILE A 71 -3.91 19.52 13.87
C ILE A 71 -3.12 18.26 14.20
N VAL A 72 -1.83 18.44 14.44
CA VAL A 72 -0.92 17.37 14.86
C VAL A 72 -0.63 17.52 16.34
N HIS A 73 -0.74 16.42 17.09
CA HIS A 73 -0.49 16.42 18.53
C HIS A 73 0.27 15.17 18.94
N HIS A 74 1.48 15.38 19.46
CA HIS A 74 2.37 14.32 19.94
C HIS A 74 2.03 14.03 21.41
N TYR A 75 1.66 12.79 21.71
CA TYR A 75 1.20 12.40 23.05
C TYR A 75 2.07 11.32 23.70
N ASP A 76 3.12 10.86 23.03
CA ASP A 76 4.03 9.80 23.46
C ASP A 76 4.73 10.12 24.79
N LYS A 77 5.29 11.32 24.94
CA LYS A 77 5.96 11.76 26.16
C LYS A 77 4.99 12.34 27.17
N ASP A 78 4.06 13.14 26.69
CA ASP A 78 3.20 13.91 27.58
C ASP A 78 2.30 12.99 28.42
N CYS A 79 1.84 11.86 27.84
CA CYS A 79 0.96 10.92 28.51
C CYS A 79 1.66 10.01 29.53
N ILE A 80 2.98 10.12 29.69
CA ILE A 80 3.74 9.35 30.67
C ILE A 80 3.82 10.18 31.97
N PRO A 81 3.36 9.63 33.11
CA PRO A 81 3.50 10.32 34.40
C PRO A 81 4.97 10.55 34.76
N LEU A 82 5.28 11.69 35.40
CA LEU A 82 6.65 12.04 35.81
C LEU A 82 7.34 10.95 36.65
N LYS A 83 6.57 10.16 37.42
CA LYS A 83 7.06 9.01 38.18
C LYS A 83 7.75 7.94 37.31
N TYR A 84 7.40 7.86 36.02
CA TYR A 84 7.94 6.89 35.06
C TYR A 84 8.78 7.55 33.97
N ALA A 85 9.22 8.81 34.16
CA ALA A 85 10.04 9.52 33.18
C ALA A 85 11.32 8.74 32.81
N ASP A 86 11.99 8.16 33.81
CA ASP A 86 13.24 7.39 33.62
C ASP A 86 12.98 5.94 33.16
N ASN A 87 11.75 5.44 33.28
CA ASN A 87 11.39 4.07 32.91
C ASN A 87 10.02 4.00 32.22
N MET A 88 9.97 4.63 31.05
CA MET A 88 8.78 4.72 30.21
C MET A 88 8.24 3.34 29.80
N LEU A 89 9.15 2.40 29.49
CA LEU A 89 8.79 1.06 29.04
C LEU A 89 8.01 0.27 30.11
N ALA A 90 8.41 0.37 31.39
CA ALA A 90 7.67 -0.29 32.46
C ALA A 90 6.23 0.23 32.60
N TYR A 91 6.02 1.53 32.38
CA TYR A 91 4.68 2.12 32.39
C TYR A 91 3.82 1.61 31.23
N ILE A 92 4.39 1.56 30.03
CA ILE A 92 3.71 1.10 28.80
C ILE A 92 3.35 -0.40 28.91
N GLN A 93 4.28 -1.23 29.37
CA GLN A 93 4.10 -2.68 29.46
C GLN A 93 3.21 -3.11 30.63
N SER A 94 3.09 -2.30 31.68
CA SER A 94 2.27 -2.63 32.86
C SER A 94 0.78 -2.70 32.51
N SER A 95 0.12 -3.81 32.83
CA SER A 95 -1.33 -3.96 32.71
C SER A 95 -2.12 -3.32 33.86
N LYS A 96 -1.44 -2.94 34.95
CA LYS A 96 -2.07 -2.43 36.18
C LYS A 96 -2.21 -0.91 36.19
N THR A 97 -1.44 -0.21 35.36
CA THR A 97 -1.41 1.25 35.32
C THR A 97 -2.56 1.78 34.47
N ASN A 98 -3.24 2.83 34.96
CA ASN A 98 -4.19 3.56 34.15
C ASN A 98 -3.44 4.37 33.09
N LYS A 99 -3.73 4.09 31.81
CA LYS A 99 -3.14 4.73 30.64
C LYS A 99 -3.99 5.85 30.05
N THR A 100 -5.09 6.22 30.72
CA THR A 100 -5.97 7.29 30.26
C THR A 100 -5.22 8.61 30.29
N CYS A 101 -5.13 9.24 29.12
CA CYS A 101 -4.47 10.52 28.95
C CYS A 101 -5.42 11.51 28.29
N ILE A 102 -5.60 12.67 28.91
CA ILE A 102 -6.49 13.73 28.42
C ILE A 102 -5.63 14.86 27.86
N ARG A 103 -5.86 15.21 26.60
CA ARG A 103 -5.18 16.31 25.91
C ARG A 103 -6.18 17.35 25.43
N ARG A 104 -5.78 18.62 25.56
CA ARG A 104 -6.54 19.76 25.04
C ARG A 104 -5.94 20.16 23.71
N LEU A 105 -6.75 20.08 22.66
CA LEU A 105 -6.38 20.48 21.31
C LEU A 105 -7.00 21.85 21.01
N THR A 106 -6.20 22.80 20.54
CA THR A 106 -6.69 24.12 20.12
C THR A 106 -6.89 24.10 18.61
N ILE A 107 -8.12 24.29 18.18
CA ILE A 107 -8.49 24.29 16.76
C ILE A 107 -8.57 25.77 16.30
N PRO A 108 -7.63 26.24 15.45
CA PRO A 108 -7.52 27.66 15.11
C PRO A 108 -8.63 28.13 14.14
N LYS A 109 -9.19 27.20 13.35
CA LYS A 109 -10.21 27.48 12.34
C LYS A 109 -11.23 26.35 12.31
N GLN A 110 -12.48 26.67 12.01
CA GLN A 110 -13.53 25.66 11.88
C GLN A 110 -13.18 24.62 10.80
N MET A 111 -13.17 23.34 11.18
CA MET A 111 -12.97 22.23 10.26
C MET A 111 -14.32 21.87 9.61
N LYS A 112 -14.40 21.95 8.28
CA LYS A 112 -15.59 21.52 7.53
C LYS A 112 -15.61 19.99 7.43
N SER A 113 -16.80 19.38 7.45
CA SER A 113 -16.90 17.93 7.27
C SER A 113 -16.53 17.52 5.83
N PRO A 114 -16.03 16.28 5.62
CA PRO A 114 -15.67 15.27 6.62
C PRO A 114 -14.34 15.58 7.33
N VAL A 115 -14.28 15.27 8.62
CA VAL A 115 -13.04 15.37 9.42
C VAL A 115 -12.46 13.97 9.60
N TYR A 116 -11.19 13.82 9.24
CA TYR A 116 -10.47 12.56 9.37
C TYR A 116 -9.53 12.60 10.57
N ILE A 117 -9.36 11.45 11.22
CA ILE A 117 -8.46 11.26 12.34
C ILE A 117 -7.39 10.26 11.91
N TYR A 118 -6.14 10.68 11.97
CA TYR A 118 -4.98 9.84 11.67
C TYR A 118 -4.15 9.68 12.94
N TYR A 119 -3.51 8.52 13.07
CA TYR A 119 -2.43 8.33 14.02
C TYR A 119 -1.12 8.24 13.23
N GLN A 120 -0.09 8.87 13.77
CA GLN A 120 1.24 8.86 13.18
C GLN A 120 2.18 8.09 14.10
N LEU A 121 2.95 7.18 13.52
CA LEU A 121 4.00 6.44 14.20
C LEU A 121 5.33 6.89 13.63
N ASP A 122 6.28 7.20 14.51
CA ASP A 122 7.65 7.52 14.14
C ASP A 122 8.58 6.35 14.54
N HIS A 123 9.71 6.22 13.85
CA HIS A 123 10.68 5.13 14.06
C HIS A 123 10.08 3.71 13.95
N PHE A 124 8.99 3.54 13.19
CA PHE A 124 8.33 2.26 12.94
C PHE A 124 8.50 1.81 11.48
N TYR A 125 9.45 0.91 11.23
CA TYR A 125 9.88 0.49 9.89
C TYR A 125 8.94 -0.54 9.23
N GLN A 126 7.71 -0.11 8.91
CA GLN A 126 6.72 -0.96 8.22
C GLN A 126 7.18 -1.43 6.83
N ASN A 127 8.10 -0.71 6.19
CA ASN A 127 8.64 -1.04 4.87
C ASN A 127 9.80 -2.06 4.93
N HIS A 128 10.24 -2.49 6.12
CA HIS A 128 11.30 -3.47 6.24
C HIS A 128 10.89 -4.80 5.57
N ARG A 129 11.74 -5.33 4.68
CA ARG A 129 11.42 -6.51 3.84
C ARG A 129 10.84 -7.70 4.63
N ARG A 130 11.42 -8.01 5.79
CA ARG A 130 10.94 -9.11 6.66
C ARG A 130 9.57 -8.80 7.27
N TYR A 131 9.30 -7.55 7.61
CA TYR A 131 8.03 -7.13 8.18
C TYR A 131 6.92 -7.19 7.12
N VAL A 132 7.14 -6.58 5.95
CA VAL A 132 6.18 -6.58 4.83
C VAL A 132 5.83 -8.01 4.39
N LYS A 133 6.84 -8.89 4.36
CA LYS A 133 6.67 -10.29 3.99
C LYS A 133 5.90 -11.10 5.05
N SER A 134 5.96 -10.71 6.33
CA SER A 134 5.40 -11.47 7.45
C SER A 134 3.88 -11.31 7.57
N ARG A 135 3.16 -11.90 6.62
CA ARG A 135 1.70 -12.06 6.58
C ARG A 135 1.30 -13.13 5.56
N SER A 136 0.05 -13.59 5.59
CA SER A 136 -0.49 -14.48 4.55
C SER A 136 -1.78 -13.93 3.96
N ASP A 137 -1.69 -13.42 2.73
CA ASP A 137 -2.86 -12.89 2.01
C ASP A 137 -3.88 -14.00 1.69
N LYS A 138 -3.42 -15.25 1.52
CA LYS A 138 -4.32 -16.40 1.31
C LYS A 138 -5.13 -16.73 2.58
N GLN A 139 -4.48 -16.70 3.75
CA GLN A 139 -5.15 -16.89 5.03
C GLN A 139 -6.16 -15.77 5.30
N LEU A 140 -5.79 -14.52 5.03
CA LEU A 140 -6.67 -13.36 5.24
C LEU A 140 -7.92 -13.39 4.35
N ARG A 141 -7.85 -14.03 3.18
CA ARG A 141 -8.91 -14.04 2.18
C ARG A 141 -9.94 -15.16 2.36
N SER A 142 -9.54 -16.34 2.84
CA SER A 142 -10.45 -17.49 2.95
C SER A 142 -10.06 -18.44 4.06
N LYS A 143 -11.07 -18.94 4.79
CA LYS A 143 -10.93 -19.93 5.85
C LYS A 143 -10.25 -21.22 5.39
N SER A 144 -10.45 -21.62 4.13
CA SER A 144 -9.84 -22.82 3.55
C SER A 144 -8.30 -22.78 3.54
N ASN A 145 -7.71 -21.58 3.57
CA ASN A 145 -6.28 -21.36 3.50
C ASN A 145 -5.67 -20.98 4.86
N GLU A 146 -6.36 -21.21 5.98
CA GLU A 146 -5.86 -20.87 7.32
C GLU A 146 -4.45 -21.42 7.60
N ASN A 147 -4.13 -22.61 7.09
CA ASN A 147 -2.85 -23.28 7.28
C ASN A 147 -1.72 -22.78 6.35
N LYS A 148 -2.02 -21.89 5.39
CA LYS A 148 -1.03 -21.33 4.45
C LYS A 148 -0.27 -20.20 5.10
N THR A 149 0.79 -20.53 5.84
CA THR A 149 1.45 -19.58 6.74
C THR A 149 2.97 -19.46 6.48
N ASP A 150 3.41 -19.83 5.27
CA ASP A 150 4.83 -19.95 4.88
C ASP A 150 5.65 -18.67 5.06
N ASP A 151 5.02 -17.51 4.81
CA ASP A 151 5.68 -16.22 4.93
C ASP A 151 5.49 -15.56 6.30
N CYS A 152 4.69 -16.14 7.20
CA CYS A 152 4.29 -15.54 8.48
C CYS A 152 5.31 -15.67 9.63
N ALA A 153 6.52 -16.17 9.39
CA ALA A 153 7.52 -16.26 10.45
C ALA A 153 7.87 -14.86 11.01
N PRO A 154 8.13 -14.73 12.34
CA PRO A 154 8.11 -15.80 13.35
C PRO A 154 6.70 -16.14 13.89
N GLU A 155 5.73 -15.23 13.77
CA GLU A 155 4.40 -15.34 14.39
C GLU A 155 3.44 -16.22 13.57
N ARG A 156 3.82 -17.49 13.39
CA ARG A 156 3.11 -18.47 12.56
C ARG A 156 2.20 -19.40 13.36
N TYR A 157 2.67 -19.85 14.52
CA TYR A 157 2.02 -20.86 15.37
C TYR A 157 2.18 -20.52 16.85
N THR A 158 1.24 -20.98 17.66
CA THR A 158 1.35 -21.09 19.12
C THR A 158 1.33 -22.57 19.53
N THR A 159 1.43 -22.86 20.83
CA THR A 159 1.23 -24.22 21.36
C THR A 159 -0.17 -24.77 21.05
N LYS A 160 -1.16 -23.89 20.85
CA LYS A 160 -2.57 -24.20 20.53
C LYS A 160 -2.84 -24.34 19.03
N GLY A 161 -1.82 -24.19 18.18
CA GLY A 161 -1.93 -24.32 16.73
C GLY A 161 -1.70 -23.02 15.98
N VAL A 162 -2.19 -22.96 14.73
CA VAL A 162 -1.99 -21.84 13.80
C VAL A 162 -2.55 -20.52 14.38
N ILE A 163 -1.79 -19.44 14.18
CA ILE A 163 -2.24 -18.08 14.47
C ILE A 163 -3.05 -17.57 13.28
N VAL A 164 -4.22 -17.01 13.54
CA VAL A 164 -5.05 -16.30 12.54
C VAL A 164 -5.40 -14.92 13.11
N PRO A 165 -5.00 -13.81 12.47
CA PRO A 165 -4.11 -13.72 11.32
C PRO A 165 -2.64 -13.84 11.75
N CYS A 166 -1.83 -14.58 11.00
CA CYS A 166 -0.42 -14.78 11.28
C CYS A 166 0.47 -13.65 10.77
N GLY A 167 1.68 -13.57 11.34
CA GLY A 167 2.75 -12.69 10.90
C GLY A 167 2.84 -11.36 11.65
N LEU A 168 4.01 -10.72 11.53
CA LEU A 168 4.38 -9.51 12.29
C LEU A 168 3.45 -8.33 11.99
N VAL A 169 2.94 -8.22 10.76
CA VAL A 169 2.04 -7.11 10.37
C VAL A 169 0.77 -7.11 11.20
N ALA A 170 0.17 -8.29 11.40
CA ALA A 170 -0.98 -8.43 12.29
C ALA A 170 -0.55 -8.32 13.75
N TRP A 171 0.58 -8.92 14.12
CA TRP A 171 1.04 -9.00 15.51
C TRP A 171 1.29 -7.64 16.17
N SER A 172 1.80 -6.65 15.45
CA SER A 172 2.02 -5.29 15.95
C SER A 172 0.85 -4.34 15.65
N LEU A 173 -0.39 -4.84 15.73
CA LEU A 173 -1.58 -4.03 15.53
C LEU A 173 -1.65 -2.89 16.55
N PHE A 174 -1.86 -1.66 16.08
CA PHE A 174 -2.00 -0.49 16.92
C PHE A 174 -3.21 -0.61 17.86
N ASN A 175 -3.04 -0.26 19.14
CA ASN A 175 -4.01 -0.58 20.20
C ASN A 175 -4.57 0.62 20.98
N ASP A 176 -4.14 1.85 20.68
CA ASP A 176 -4.69 3.00 21.41
C ASP A 176 -6.11 3.32 20.95
N THR A 177 -6.89 3.87 21.88
CA THR A 177 -8.28 4.25 21.65
C THR A 177 -8.47 5.73 21.93
N TYR A 178 -9.04 6.44 20.95
CA TYR A 178 -9.29 7.87 21.04
C TYR A 178 -10.77 8.15 21.34
N LYS A 179 -11.01 9.16 22.19
CA LYS A 179 -12.33 9.74 22.44
C LYS A 179 -12.18 11.25 22.40
N PHE A 180 -13.07 11.92 21.68
CA PHE A 180 -13.07 13.37 21.55
C PHE A 180 -14.30 13.95 22.22
N SER A 181 -14.13 15.10 22.86
CA SER A 181 -15.21 15.87 23.46
C SER A 181 -14.99 17.35 23.21
N VAL A 182 -16.05 18.06 22.82
CA VAL A 182 -16.05 19.51 22.68
C VAL A 182 -17.04 20.08 23.68
N ASN A 183 -16.60 21.00 24.55
CA ASN A 183 -17.42 21.59 25.61
C ASN A 183 -18.17 20.53 26.45
N ASN A 184 -17.46 19.48 26.87
CA ASN A 184 -17.99 18.32 27.60
C ASN A 184 -19.06 17.48 26.86
N LYS A 185 -19.31 17.75 25.58
CA LYS A 185 -20.15 16.89 24.72
C LYS A 185 -19.26 15.94 23.93
N GLN A 186 -19.49 14.64 24.09
CA GLN A 186 -18.75 13.61 23.37
C GLN A 186 -19.07 13.69 21.86
N LEU A 187 -18.02 13.68 21.04
CA LEU A 187 -18.14 13.57 19.59
C LEU A 187 -18.12 12.09 19.19
N GLY A 188 -19.08 11.70 18.34
CA GLY A 188 -19.10 10.37 17.74
C GLY A 188 -18.01 10.26 16.68
N VAL A 189 -17.09 9.31 16.85
CA VAL A 189 -16.09 8.96 15.83
C VAL A 189 -16.55 7.69 15.13
N SER A 190 -16.81 7.78 13.82
CA SER A 190 -17.10 6.60 13.02
C SER A 190 -15.85 5.74 12.86
N LYS A 191 -15.99 4.44 13.11
CA LYS A 191 -14.98 3.41 12.77
C LYS A 191 -15.33 2.64 11.49
N LYS A 192 -16.45 3.03 10.85
CA LYS A 192 -16.98 2.40 9.63
C LYS A 192 -16.40 3.05 8.38
N ASP A 193 -16.25 2.26 7.33
CA ASP A 193 -15.83 2.70 5.98
C ASP A 193 -14.51 3.51 5.95
N ILE A 194 -13.59 3.17 6.86
CA ILE A 194 -12.24 3.76 6.94
C ILE A 194 -11.21 3.01 6.07
N THR A 195 -11.61 1.91 5.44
CA THR A 195 -10.77 1.07 4.58
C THR A 195 -11.22 1.18 3.12
N TRP A 196 -10.32 0.84 2.19
CA TRP A 196 -10.66 0.80 0.77
C TRP A 196 -11.75 -0.24 0.50
N LYS A 197 -12.71 0.10 -0.36
CA LYS A 197 -13.79 -0.82 -0.75
C LYS A 197 -13.27 -2.14 -1.33
N SER A 198 -12.13 -2.11 -2.02
CA SER A 198 -11.45 -3.31 -2.54
C SER A 198 -10.96 -4.23 -1.43
N ASP A 199 -10.50 -3.67 -0.31
CA ASP A 199 -9.99 -4.46 0.81
C ASP A 199 -11.15 -5.18 1.52
N GLN A 200 -12.24 -4.47 1.77
CA GLN A 200 -13.45 -5.03 2.38
C GLN A 200 -14.07 -6.16 1.54
N LYS A 201 -14.11 -6.00 0.21
CA LYS A 201 -14.80 -6.95 -0.67
C LYS A 201 -13.93 -8.12 -1.14
N ASN A 202 -12.65 -7.87 -1.43
CA ASN A 202 -11.83 -8.83 -2.18
C ASN A 202 -10.64 -9.37 -1.38
N LYS A 203 -10.14 -8.63 -0.38
CA LYS A 203 -8.87 -8.96 0.28
C LYS A 203 -9.05 -9.69 1.60
N PHE A 204 -10.06 -9.30 2.38
CA PHE A 204 -10.33 -9.89 3.69
C PHE A 204 -11.64 -10.68 3.63
N GLY A 205 -11.59 -11.96 3.99
CA GLY A 205 -12.75 -12.85 3.99
C GLY A 205 -13.70 -12.54 5.15
N SER A 206 -15.00 -12.65 4.89
CA SER A 206 -16.06 -12.57 5.92
C SER A 206 -16.15 -13.83 6.79
N ASP A 207 -15.54 -14.93 6.33
CA ASP A 207 -15.52 -16.25 6.98
C ASP A 207 -14.23 -16.52 7.76
N VAL A 208 -13.31 -15.56 7.83
CA VAL A 208 -12.01 -15.69 8.53
C VAL A 208 -12.08 -15.01 9.89
N TYR A 209 -11.93 -15.82 10.95
CA TYR A 209 -12.02 -15.39 12.34
C TYR A 209 -10.67 -15.50 13.05
N PRO A 210 -10.33 -14.54 13.93
CA PRO A 210 -9.11 -14.63 14.72
C PRO A 210 -9.04 -15.92 15.56
N LYS A 211 -7.88 -16.59 15.56
CA LYS A 211 -7.60 -17.82 16.31
C LYS A 211 -6.20 -17.75 16.88
N ASN A 212 -6.04 -18.15 18.14
CA ASN A 212 -4.73 -18.24 18.82
C ASN A 212 -3.88 -16.95 18.75
N PHE A 213 -4.50 -15.80 18.49
CA PHE A 213 -3.79 -14.55 18.28
C PHE A 213 -3.41 -13.90 19.60
N GLN A 214 -2.10 -13.71 19.84
CA GLN A 214 -1.55 -13.19 21.10
C GLN A 214 -2.10 -13.89 22.35
N SER A 215 -2.37 -15.20 22.24
CA SER A 215 -2.94 -16.01 23.32
C SER A 215 -1.90 -16.38 24.38
N GLU A 216 -0.62 -16.39 24.02
CA GLU A 216 0.49 -16.85 24.87
C GLU A 216 1.76 -16.03 24.58
N GLY A 217 2.61 -15.87 25.60
CA GLY A 217 3.93 -15.25 25.46
C GLY A 217 3.89 -13.72 25.27
N LEU A 218 4.63 -13.23 24.29
CA LEU A 218 4.85 -11.81 24.02
C LEU A 218 3.63 -11.17 23.34
N ILE A 219 3.11 -10.08 23.91
CA ILE A 219 2.03 -9.29 23.30
C ILE A 219 2.67 -8.16 22.49
N GLY A 220 2.47 -8.18 21.17
CA GLY A 220 3.04 -7.16 20.27
C GLY A 220 2.16 -5.92 20.09
N GLY A 221 0.86 -6.00 20.38
CA GLY A 221 -0.09 -4.95 20.02
C GLY A 221 -1.50 -5.21 20.55
N ALA A 222 -2.51 -4.83 19.77
CA ALA A 222 -3.91 -4.99 20.13
C ALA A 222 -4.34 -6.45 20.09
N LYS A 223 -5.25 -6.84 20.98
CA LYS A 223 -5.91 -8.15 20.90
C LYS A 223 -7.07 -8.09 19.90
N LEU A 224 -7.29 -9.20 19.21
CA LEU A 224 -8.42 -9.38 18.30
C LEU A 224 -9.56 -10.12 18.99
N ASN A 225 -10.80 -9.75 18.65
CA ASN A 225 -11.99 -10.43 19.14
C ASN A 225 -12.29 -11.65 18.24
N SER A 226 -12.25 -12.85 18.81
CA SER A 226 -12.50 -14.11 18.09
C SER A 226 -13.93 -14.24 17.54
N SER A 227 -14.88 -13.43 18.03
CA SER A 227 -16.27 -13.42 17.55
C SER A 227 -16.52 -12.51 16.34
N ILE A 228 -15.53 -11.70 15.94
CA ILE A 228 -15.66 -10.74 14.83
C ILE A 228 -14.73 -11.18 13.70
N PRO A 229 -15.24 -11.40 12.46
CA PRO A 229 -14.39 -11.76 11.34
C PRO A 229 -13.50 -10.58 10.91
N HIS A 230 -12.38 -10.88 10.24
CA HIS A 230 -11.38 -9.86 9.88
C HIS A 230 -11.96 -8.68 9.09
N CYS A 231 -12.83 -8.97 8.14
CA CYS A 231 -13.47 -7.93 7.33
C CYS A 231 -14.33 -6.99 8.21
N GLN A 232 -14.95 -7.47 9.30
CA GLN A 232 -15.83 -6.69 10.16
C GLN A 232 -15.09 -5.95 11.30
N LEU A 233 -13.76 -6.03 11.35
CA LEU A 233 -12.98 -5.19 12.28
C LEU A 233 -13.15 -3.68 11.96
N SER A 234 -13.64 -3.33 10.76
CA SER A 234 -14.12 -1.99 10.39
C SER A 234 -15.65 -1.90 10.22
N GLU A 235 -16.41 -2.82 10.82
CA GLU A 235 -17.89 -2.81 10.90
C GLU A 235 -18.65 -2.71 9.56
N ASN A 236 -18.12 -3.29 8.47
CA ASN A 236 -18.89 -3.44 7.23
C ASN A 236 -18.37 -4.60 6.36
N CYS A 237 -19.10 -5.71 6.37
CA CYS A 237 -18.94 -6.78 5.38
C CYS A 237 -20.31 -7.14 4.88
N THR A 238 -20.64 -6.65 3.69
CA THR A 238 -21.70 -7.24 2.90
C THR A 238 -21.13 -8.53 2.32
N GLY A 239 -21.49 -9.67 2.91
CA GLY A 239 -21.43 -10.92 2.16
C GLY A 239 -22.42 -10.81 1.02
N GLU A 240 -21.95 -11.05 -0.21
CA GLU A 240 -22.83 -11.67 -1.21
C GLU A 240 -23.09 -13.12 -0.82
#